data_AF-A0A496U694-F1
#
_entry.id   AF-A0A496U694-F1
#
_cell.length_a   1.000
_cell.length_b   1.000
_cell.length_c   1.000
_cell.angle_alpha   90.00
_cell.angle_beta   90.00
_cell.angle_gamma   90.00
#
_symmetry.space_group_name_H-M   'P 1'
#
loop_
_entity.id
_entity.type
_entity.pdbx_description
1 polymer ?
#
loop_
_entity_poly.entity_id
_entity_poly.type
_entity_poly.pdbx_seq_one_letter_code
_entity_poly.pdbx_strand_id
1 'polypeptide(L)'
;MEKTNNNKDTYDDIIERIAERVVNMRLGIIAIVLLESTKPLSFIASQVLVFFEPIVRALFNPKDYTRFYEMLEDRNNIEKLIQRIEEKENEK
;
A
#
# COMPACT_ATOMS: atom_id res chain seq x y z
N MET A 1 15.50 -26.92 20.43
CA MET A 1 14.10 -26.70 20.85
C MET A 1 13.77 -25.26 20.49
N GLU A 2 13.53 -25.03 19.20
CA GLU A 2 12.20 -24.94 18.58
C GLU A 2 11.64 -23.51 18.60
N LYS A 3 11.83 -22.87 17.44
CA LYS A 3 10.91 -21.98 16.70
C LYS A 3 10.24 -20.85 17.50
N THR A 4 10.57 -19.60 17.14
CA THR A 4 9.58 -18.72 16.48
C THR A 4 10.35 -17.66 15.68
N ASN A 5 10.70 -18.03 14.45
CA ASN A 5 10.87 -17.10 13.34
C ASN A 5 9.45 -16.82 12.83
N ASN A 6 9.03 -15.54 12.73
CA ASN A 6 7.96 -15.00 11.86
C ASN A 6 7.32 -13.75 12.49
N ASN A 7 7.88 -12.58 12.21
CA ASN A 7 7.13 -11.30 12.31
C ASN A 7 7.50 -10.33 11.16
N LYS A 8 8.05 -10.84 10.05
CA LYS A 8 8.47 -10.04 8.89
C LYS A 8 7.40 -9.91 7.80
N ASP A 9 6.32 -10.70 7.88
CA ASP A 9 5.46 -11.01 6.73
C ASP A 9 3.96 -10.73 6.99
N THR A 10 3.62 -9.75 7.83
CA THR A 10 2.20 -9.50 8.19
C THR A 10 1.41 -8.82 7.07
N TYR A 11 2.07 -8.13 6.14
CA TYR A 11 1.39 -7.30 5.12
C TYR A 11 1.86 -7.54 3.68
N ASP A 12 2.75 -8.49 3.44
CA ASP A 12 3.28 -8.70 2.08
C ASP A 12 2.18 -9.16 1.10
N ASP A 13 1.18 -9.90 1.58
CA ASP A 13 0.01 -10.32 0.79
C ASP A 13 -0.85 -9.13 0.33
N ILE A 14 -1.06 -8.14 1.20
CA ILE A 14 -1.85 -6.96 0.87
C ILE A 14 -1.04 -5.98 0.01
N ILE A 15 0.27 -5.85 0.26
CA ILE A 15 1.19 -5.05 -0.56
C ILE A 15 1.19 -5.54 -2.01
N GLU A 16 1.33 -6.86 -2.22
CA GLU A 16 1.32 -7.49 -3.54
C GLU A 16 0.04 -7.14 -4.32
N ARG A 17 -1.11 -7.35 -3.68
CA ARG A 17 -2.45 -7.11 -4.27
C ARG A 17 -2.68 -5.65 -4.62
N ILE A 18 -2.28 -4.73 -3.72
CA ILE A 18 -2.43 -3.28 -3.96
C ILE A 18 -1.55 -2.88 -5.14
N ALA A 19 -0.28 -3.27 -5.12
CA ALA A 19 0.66 -2.92 -6.17
C ALA A 19 0.15 -3.42 -7.54
N GLU A 20 -0.29 -4.67 -7.63
CA GLU A 20 -0.86 -5.22 -8.86
C GLU A 20 -2.04 -4.39 -9.38
N ARG A 21 -2.96 -4.01 -8.49
CA ARG A 21 -4.16 -3.33 -8.95
C ARG A 21 -3.93 -1.86 -9.30
N VAL A 22 -3.07 -1.17 -8.56
CA VAL A 22 -2.64 0.20 -8.87
C VAL A 22 -2.02 0.26 -10.27
N VAL A 23 -1.11 -0.68 -10.59
CA VAL A 23 -0.48 -0.75 -11.92
C VAL A 23 -1.47 -1.20 -13.00
N ASN A 24 -2.39 -2.12 -12.71
CA ASN A 24 -3.49 -2.48 -13.63
C ASN A 24 -4.42 -1.31 -13.95
N MET A 25 -4.56 -0.37 -13.03
CA MET A 25 -5.33 0.86 -13.21
C MET A 25 -4.54 1.99 -13.87
N ARG A 26 -3.26 1.77 -14.22
CA ARG A 26 -2.32 2.80 -14.73
C ARG A 26 -2.13 3.96 -13.76
N LEU A 27 -2.11 3.65 -12.46
CA LEU A 27 -1.95 4.62 -11.38
C LEU A 27 -0.60 4.54 -10.66
N GLY A 28 0.34 3.66 -11.07
CA GLY A 28 1.57 3.41 -10.31
C GLY A 28 2.42 4.65 -10.08
N ILE A 29 2.67 5.43 -11.14
CA ILE A 29 3.45 6.69 -11.03
C ILE A 29 2.80 7.66 -10.02
N ILE A 30 1.49 7.87 -10.11
CA ILE A 30 0.77 8.78 -9.20
C ILE A 30 0.78 8.24 -7.77
N ALA A 31 0.62 6.92 -7.59
CA ALA A 31 0.65 6.28 -6.29
C ALA A 31 2.03 6.40 -5.62
N ILE A 32 3.13 6.21 -6.37
CA ILE A 32 4.49 6.38 -5.86
C ILE A 32 4.69 7.82 -5.35
N VAL A 33 4.39 8.82 -6.17
CA VAL A 33 4.55 10.24 -5.77
C VAL A 33 3.71 10.57 -4.53
N LEU A 34 2.47 10.10 -4.46
CA LEU A 34 1.62 10.30 -3.29
C LEU A 34 2.19 9.62 -2.05
N LEU A 35 2.61 8.35 -2.14
CA LEU A 35 3.15 7.58 -1.02
C LEU A 35 4.49 8.16 -0.53
N GLU A 36 5.39 8.55 -1.43
CA GLU A 36 6.62 9.26 -1.07
C GLU A 36 6.32 10.59 -0.35
N SER A 37 5.31 11.31 -0.82
CA SER A 37 4.87 12.56 -0.21
C SER A 37 4.24 12.39 1.18
N THR A 38 3.77 11.19 1.55
CA THR A 38 3.28 10.92 2.91
C THR A 38 4.40 10.84 3.95
N LYS A 39 5.67 10.68 3.55
CA LYS A 39 6.81 10.65 4.48
C LYS A 39 6.95 11.97 5.29
N PRO A 40 6.73 13.16 4.71
CA PRO A 40 6.67 14.43 5.46
C PRO A 40 5.25 14.97 5.80
N LEU A 41 4.17 14.48 5.19
CA LEU A 41 2.87 15.18 5.15
C LEU A 41 1.74 14.47 5.93
N SER A 42 1.65 14.71 7.25
CA SER A 42 0.58 14.15 8.12
C SER A 42 -0.82 14.77 7.94
N PHE A 43 -1.11 15.55 6.89
CA PHE A 43 -2.38 16.31 6.82
C PHE A 43 -3.30 16.02 5.63
N ILE A 44 -2.80 15.49 4.50
CA ILE A 44 -3.61 15.33 3.26
C ILE A 44 -4.16 13.90 3.07
N ALA A 45 -3.68 12.93 3.85
CA ALA A 45 -4.07 11.52 3.71
C ALA A 45 -5.58 11.28 3.90
N SER A 46 -6.24 12.00 4.82
CA SER A 46 -7.67 11.81 5.11
C SER A 46 -8.60 12.25 3.97
N GLN A 47 -8.25 13.31 3.25
CA GLN A 47 -9.03 13.80 2.10
C GLN A 47 -8.76 12.99 0.83
N VAL A 48 -7.53 12.51 0.68
CA VAL A 48 -7.14 11.60 -0.41
C VAL A 48 -7.90 10.29 -0.32
N LEU A 49 -8.02 9.68 0.86
CA LEU A 49 -8.78 8.43 1.04
C LEU A 49 -10.27 8.57 0.69
N VAL A 50 -10.89 9.72 0.96
CA VAL A 50 -12.29 9.99 0.58
C VAL A 50 -12.43 10.15 -0.93
N PHE A 51 -11.51 10.86 -1.59
CA PHE A 51 -11.49 10.96 -3.05
C PHE A 51 -11.28 9.60 -3.72
N PHE A 52 -10.43 8.76 -3.14
CA PHE A 52 -10.17 7.40 -3.61
C PHE A 52 -11.17 6.37 -3.08
N GLU A 53 -12.24 6.76 -2.37
CA GLU A 53 -13.22 5.81 -1.82
C GLU A 53 -13.77 4.79 -2.85
N PRO A 54 -14.11 5.16 -4.10
CA PRO A 54 -14.56 4.19 -5.10
C PRO A 54 -13.49 3.16 -5.45
N ILE A 55 -12.23 3.58 -5.42
CA ILE A 55 -11.05 2.76 -5.72
C ILE A 55 -10.75 1.88 -4.51
N VAL A 56 -10.74 2.44 -3.31
CA VAL A 56 -10.58 1.73 -2.04
C VAL A 56 -11.64 0.63 -1.89
N ARG A 57 -12.92 0.92 -2.16
CA ARG A 57 -14.00 -0.08 -2.15
C ARG A 57 -13.82 -1.18 -3.21
N ALA A 58 -13.20 -0.86 -4.35
CA ALA A 58 -12.91 -1.82 -5.41
C ALA A 58 -11.62 -2.64 -5.16
N LEU A 59 -10.74 -2.16 -4.28
CA LEU A 59 -9.47 -2.77 -3.90
C LEU A 59 -9.59 -3.63 -2.64
N PHE A 60 -10.41 -3.21 -1.68
CA PHE A 60 -10.43 -3.73 -0.32
C PHE A 60 -11.83 -4.16 0.11
N ASN A 61 -11.92 -5.36 0.69
CA ASN A 61 -13.01 -5.66 1.61
C ASN A 61 -12.77 -4.91 2.95
N PRO A 62 -13.76 -4.77 3.84
CA PRO A 62 -13.59 -4.03 5.09
C PRO A 62 -12.43 -4.52 5.97
N LYS A 63 -12.12 -5.82 5.94
CA LYS A 63 -10.98 -6.39 6.70
C LYS A 63 -9.63 -5.97 6.11
N ASP A 64 -9.53 -5.95 4.79
CA ASP A 64 -8.32 -5.51 4.10
C ASP A 64 -8.10 -4.00 4.25
N TYR A 65 -9.16 -3.20 4.35
CA TYR A 65 -9.06 -1.76 4.62
C TYR A 65 -8.42 -1.48 5.99
N THR A 66 -8.86 -2.18 7.04
CA THR A 66 -8.27 -2.05 8.38
C THR A 66 -6.80 -2.48 8.37
N ARG A 67 -6.47 -3.62 7.76
CA ARG A 67 -5.07 -4.07 7.64
C ARG A 67 -4.21 -3.08 6.84
N PHE A 68 -4.77 -2.48 5.78
CA PHE A 68 -4.06 -1.47 5.00
C PHE A 68 -3.79 -0.21 5.82
N TYR A 69 -4.76 0.26 6.61
CA TYR A 69 -4.57 1.40 7.50
C TYR A 69 -3.47 1.13 8.54
N GLU A 70 -3.52 -0.02 9.23
CA GLU A 70 -2.50 -0.44 10.20
C GLU A 70 -1.11 -0.58 9.55
N MET A 71 -1.05 -1.11 8.33
CA MET A 71 0.18 -1.23 7.56
C MET A 71 0.84 0.14 7.30
N LEU A 72 0.05 1.17 6.97
CA LEU A 72 0.54 2.52 6.68
C LEU A 72 1.13 3.24 7.91
N GLU A 73 0.91 2.75 9.13
CA GLU A 73 1.51 3.34 10.32
C GLU A 73 3.04 3.11 10.39
N ASP A 74 3.54 2.06 9.74
CA ASP A 74 4.97 1.75 9.64
C ASP A 74 5.56 2.20 8.30
N ARG A 75 6.53 3.12 8.39
CA ARG A 75 7.26 3.65 7.24
C ARG A 75 7.97 2.57 6.42
N ASN A 76 8.41 1.47 7.03
CA ASN A 76 9.03 0.37 6.30
C ASN A 76 8.05 -0.34 5.38
N ASN A 77 6.77 -0.45 5.79
CA ASN A 77 5.74 -1.05 4.95
C ASN A 77 5.31 -0.11 3.82
N ILE A 78 5.29 1.20 4.06
CA ILE A 78 5.11 2.20 2.99
C ILE A 78 6.23 2.05 1.95
N GLU A 79 7.47 1.94 2.40
CA GLU A 79 8.63 1.76 1.51
C GLU A 79 8.54 0.46 0.69
N LYS A 80 8.21 -0.66 1.35
CA LYS A 80 7.94 -1.94 0.67
C LYS A 80 6.86 -1.80 -0.41
N LEU A 81 5.77 -1.08 -0.11
CA LEU A 81 4.68 -0.87 -1.07
C LEU A 81 5.14 -0.05 -2.28
N ILE A 82 5.89 1.03 -2.06
CA ILE A 82 6.45 1.87 -3.15
C ILE A 82 7.33 1.02 -4.06
N GLN A 83 8.31 0.31 -3.49
CA GLN A 83 9.24 -0.54 -4.24
C GLN A 83 8.48 -1.60 -5.05
N ARG A 84 7.45 -2.21 -4.45
CA ARG A 84 6.65 -3.21 -5.15
C ARG A 84 5.84 -2.63 -6.31
N ILE A 85 5.33 -1.40 -6.18
CA ILE A 85 4.65 -0.70 -7.29
C ILE A 85 5.65 -0.40 -8.41
N GLU A 86 6.86 0.07 -8.08
CA GLU A 86 7.93 0.34 -9.05
C GLU A 86 8.34 -0.91 -9.82
N GLU A 87 8.57 -2.02 -9.12
CA GLU A 87 8.88 -3.31 -9.75
C GLU A 87 7.80 -3.71 -10.77
N LYS A 88 6.53 -3.62 -10.38
CA LYS A 88 5.41 -4.01 -11.26
C LYS A 88 5.20 -3.06 -12.44
N GLU A 89 5.44 -1.76 -12.29
CA GLU A 89 5.42 -0.82 -13.42
C GLU A 89 6.54 -1.16 -14.42
N ASN A 90 7.73 -1.54 -13.92
CA ASN A 90 8.87 -1.90 -14.78
C ASN A 90 8.72 -3.27 -15.47
N GLU A 91 7.89 -4.16 -14.93
CA GLU A 91 7.58 -5.48 -15.52
C GLU A 91 6.57 -5.42 -16.69
N LYS A 92 5.89 -4.29 -16.90
CA LYS A 92 4.87 -4.12 -17.95
C LYS A 92 5.37 -3.39 -19.19
#